data_AF-A0A7K0X1V6-F1
#
_entry.id   AF-A0A7K0X1V6-F1
#
_cell.length_a   1.000
_cell.length_b   1.000
_cell.length_c   1.000
_cell.angle_alpha   90.00
_cell.angle_beta   90.00
_cell.angle_gamma   90.00
#
_symmetry.space_group_name_H-M   'P 1'
#
loop_
_entity.id
_entity.type
_entity.pdbx_description
1 polymer ?
#
loop_
_entity_poly.entity_id
_entity_poly.type
_entity_poly.pdbx_seq_one_letter_code
_entity_poly.pdbx_strand_id
1 'polypeptide(L)' 'PLSSLVRATGDQPTRLVLFRRPIEHRASRRSDLEALVLTVVVEQVAELLGIDPSDVDPRYSPDEPD' A
#
# COMPACT_ATOMS: atom_id res chain seq x y z
N PRO A 1 8.39 -4.79 -8.24
CA PRO A 1 7.89 -3.99 -7.09
C PRO A 1 6.46 -3.53 -7.38
N LEU A 2 5.63 -3.34 -6.34
CA LEU A 2 4.27 -2.78 -6.46
C LEU A 2 4.22 -1.30 -6.12
N SER A 3 5.11 -0.87 -5.24
CA SER A 3 5.26 0.51 -4.80
C SER A 3 6.73 0.95 -4.79
N SER A 4 6.92 2.25 -4.62
CA SER A 4 8.19 2.85 -4.21
C SER A 4 7.91 4.00 -3.24
N LEU A 5 8.67 4.05 -2.14
CA LEU A 5 8.61 5.13 -1.15
C LEU A 5 9.73 6.13 -1.42
N VAL A 6 9.36 7.33 -1.84
CA VAL A 6 10.29 8.44 -2.04
C VAL A 6 10.25 9.32 -0.80
N ARG A 7 11.33 9.34 -0.01
CA ARG A 7 11.44 10.18 1.18
C ARG A 7 11.49 11.67 0.80
N ALA A 8 11.02 12.51 1.70
CA ALA A 8 11.06 13.96 1.53
C ALA A 8 12.51 14.46 1.32
N THR A 9 12.66 15.46 0.44
CA THR A 9 13.94 16.11 0.16
C THR A 9 13.70 17.59 -0.10
N GLY A 10 14.29 18.46 0.73
CA GLY A 10 14.05 19.91 0.66
C GLY A 10 12.57 20.23 0.78
N ASP A 11 12.02 20.95 -0.20
CA ASP A 11 10.61 21.34 -0.24
C ASP A 11 9.68 20.26 -0.82
N GLN A 12 10.20 19.06 -1.13
CA GLN A 12 9.39 17.96 -1.66
C GLN A 12 8.91 17.04 -0.52
N PRO A 13 7.59 16.81 -0.38
CA PRO A 13 7.07 15.88 0.63
C PRO A 13 7.40 14.42 0.28
N THR A 14 7.32 13.55 1.29
CA THR A 14 7.36 12.10 1.09
C THR A 14 6.24 11.67 0.15
N ARG A 15 6.52 10.75 -0.77
CA ARG A 15 5.54 10.21 -1.72
C ARG A 15 5.58 8.68 -1.74
N LEU A 16 4.41 8.08 -1.60
CA LEU A 16 4.18 6.68 -1.93
C LEU A 16 3.71 6.58 -3.39
N VAL A 17 4.49 5.92 -4.25
CA VAL A 17 4.17 5.72 -5.66
C VAL A 17 3.70 4.30 -5.88
N LEU A 18 2.55 4.12 -6.55
CA LEU A 18 2.01 2.81 -6.92
C LEU A 18 2.27 2.51 -8.41
N PHE A 19 2.74 1.31 -8.71
CA PHE A 19 3.00 0.88 -10.07
C PHE A 19 1.78 0.15 -10.65
N ARG A 20 1.00 0.89 -11.45
CA ARG A 20 -0.25 0.40 -12.05
C ARG A 20 -0.14 -0.95 -12.74
N ARG A 21 0.76 -1.11 -13.73
CA ARG A 21 0.88 -2.36 -14.52
C ARG A 21 1.21 -3.59 -13.64
N PRO A 22 2.21 -3.53 -12.74
CA PRO A 22 2.47 -4.63 -11.79
C PRO A 22 1.29 -4.99 -10.88
N ILE A 23 0.51 -4.01 -10.44
CA ILE A 23 -0.67 -4.22 -9.58
C ILE A 23 -1.80 -4.88 -10.39
N GLU A 24 -2.16 -4.31 -11.54
CA GLU A 24 -3.21 -4.86 -12.42
C GLU A 24 -2.90 -6.30 -12.85
N HIS A 25 -1.63 -6.64 -13.11
CA HIS A 25 -1.23 -7.99 -13.50
C HIS A 25 -1.38 -9.04 -12.38
N ARG A 26 -1.50 -8.63 -11.11
CA ARG A 26 -1.68 -9.54 -9.97
C ARG A 26 -3.13 -9.70 -9.54
N ALA A 27 -4.01 -8.82 -9.99
CA ALA A 27 -5.42 -8.85 -9.67
C ALA A 27 -6.20 -9.56 -10.79
N SER A 28 -7.06 -10.52 -10.44
CA SER A 28 -7.89 -11.22 -11.43
C SER A 28 -9.27 -10.57 -11.58
N ARG A 29 -9.74 -9.90 -10.52
CA ARG A 29 -11.01 -9.20 -10.43
C ARG A 29 -10.81 -7.78 -9.90
N ARG A 30 -11.85 -6.95 -10.02
CA ARG A 30 -11.84 -5.58 -9.48
C ARG A 30 -11.66 -5.57 -7.96
N SER A 31 -12.29 -6.50 -7.24
CA SER A 31 -12.12 -6.67 -5.80
C SER A 31 -10.67 -7.00 -5.44
N ASP A 32 -10.05 -7.95 -6.16
CA ASP A 32 -8.64 -8.32 -5.93
C ASP A 32 -7.70 -7.10 -6.14
N LEU A 33 -8.04 -6.21 -7.09
CA LEU A 33 -7.29 -4.98 -7.34
C LEU A 33 -7.45 -3.98 -6.19
N GLU A 34 -8.68 -3.80 -5.70
CA GLU A 34 -8.97 -2.93 -4.57
C GLU A 34 -8.27 -3.40 -3.30
N ALA A 35 -8.37 -4.70 -2.99
CA ALA A 35 -7.67 -5.34 -1.87
C ALA A 35 -6.16 -5.16 -1.99
N LEU A 36 -5.56 -5.46 -3.16
CA LEU A 36 -4.11 -5.33 -3.35
C LEU A 36 -3.62 -3.88 -3.23
N VAL A 37 -4.39 -2.91 -3.72
CA VAL A 37 -4.05 -1.49 -3.55
C VAL A 37 -4.13 -1.10 -2.08
N LEU A 38 -5.18 -1.52 -1.37
CA LEU A 38 -5.32 -1.25 0.06
C LEU A 38 -4.15 -1.83 0.85
N THR A 39 -3.83 -3.12 0.65
CA THR A 39 -2.71 -3.81 1.31
C THR A 39 -1.40 -3.03 1.10
N VAL A 40 -1.06 -2.72 -0.15
CA VAL A 40 0.19 -2.00 -0.45
C VAL A 40 0.22 -0.62 0.19
N VAL A 41 -0.90 0.11 0.20
CA VAL A 41 -0.95 1.44 0.82
C VAL A 41 -0.80 1.36 2.33
N VAL A 42 -1.56 0.47 2.98
CA VAL A 42 -1.56 0.31 4.44
C VAL A 42 -0.18 -0.12 4.95
N GLU A 43 0.41 -1.16 4.36
CA GLU A 43 1.72 -1.66 4.78
C GLU A 43 2.82 -0.60 4.60
N GLN A 44 2.82 0.12 3.47
CA GLN A 44 3.87 1.10 3.19
C GLN A 44 3.74 2.36 4.04
N VAL A 45 2.52 2.76 4.41
CA VAL A 45 2.27 3.88 5.34
C VAL A 45 2.65 3.47 6.76
N ALA A 46 2.30 2.25 7.19
CA ALA A 46 2.69 1.73 8.50
C ALA A 46 4.22 1.65 8.62
N GLU A 47 4.90 1.14 7.60
CA GLU A 47 6.37 1.11 7.52
C GLU A 47 6.98 2.52 7.58
N LEU A 48 6.39 3.50 6.87
CA LEU A 48 6.83 4.89 6.90
C LEU A 48 6.71 5.51 8.30
N LEU A 49 5.64 5.20 9.02
CA LEU A 49 5.32 5.77 10.33
C LEU A 49 5.93 4.98 11.51
N GLY A 50 6.36 3.74 11.29
CA GLY A 50 6.86 2.86 12.34
C GLY A 50 5.78 2.38 13.30
N ILE A 51 4.56 2.16 12.80
CA ILE A 51 3.40 1.69 13.56
C ILE A 51 2.86 0.37 12.99
N ASP A 52 1.89 -0.23 13.65
CA ASP A 52 1.25 -1.43 13.12
C ASP A 52 0.33 -1.09 11.93
N PRO A 53 0.24 -1.93 10.88
CA PRO A 53 -0.73 -1.77 9.79
C PRO A 53 -2.19 -1.56 10.24
N SER A 54 -2.62 -2.22 11.32
CA SER A 54 -3.96 -2.05 11.89
C SER A 54 -4.18 -0.67 12.53
N ASP A 55 -3.11 0.03 12.91
CA ASP A 55 -3.17 1.43 13.35
C ASP A 55 -3.42 2.40 12.17
N VAL A 56 -3.09 1.99 10.93
CA VAL A 56 -3.35 2.78 9.71
C VAL A 56 -4.76 2.54 9.19
N ASP A 57 -5.20 1.29 9.11
CA ASP A 57 -6.57 0.91 8.79
C ASP A 57 -7.02 -0.21 9.74
N PRO A 58 -7.95 0.05 10.68
CA PRO A 58 -8.44 -0.97 11.62
C PRO A 58 -9.14 -2.15 10.95
N ARG A 59 -9.50 -2.04 9.67
CA ARG A 59 -10.09 -3.12 8.88
C ARG A 59 -9.01 -4.00 8.22
N TYR A 60 -7.74 -3.63 8.32
CA TYR A 60 -6.64 -4.41 7.80
C TYR A 60 -6.44 -5.67 8.64
N SER A 61 -6.73 -6.82 8.05
CA SER A 61 -6.46 -8.14 8.62
C SER A 61 -5.54 -8.89 7.66
N PRO A 62 -4.28 -9.20 8.02
CA PRO A 62 -3.36 -9.91 7.14
C PRO A 62 -3.79 -11.37 6.87
N ASP A 63 -4.67 -11.92 7.71
CA ASP A 63 -5.06 -13.33 7.72
C ASP A 63 -6.44 -13.60 7.09
N GLU A 64 -7.18 -12.57 6.68
CA GLU A 64 -8.50 -12.70 6.05
C GLU A 64 -8.39 -12.36 4.55
N PRO A 65 -8.25 -13.36 3.66
CA PRO A 65 -8.36 -13.11 2.24
C PRO A 65 -9.80 -12.72 1.89
N ASP A 66 -9.93 -11.58 1.22
CA ASP A 66 -11.18 -11.06 0.62
C ASP A 66 -11.82 -12.08 -0.36
#